data_AF-A0A1G7UE76-F1
#
_entry.id   AF-A0A1G7UE76-F1
#
_cell.length_a   1.000
_cell.length_b   1.000
_cell.length_c   1.000
_cell.angle_alpha   90.00
_cell.angle_beta   90.00
_cell.angle_gamma   90.00
#
_symmetry.space_group_name_H-M   'P 1'
#
loop_
_entity.id
_entity.type
_entity.pdbx_description
1 polymer ?
#
loop_
_entity_poly.entity_id
_entity_poly.type
_entity_poly.pdbx_seq_one_letter_code
_entity_poly.pdbx_strand_id
1 'polypeptide(L)' 'MSTTTVCPDCTGSGSCDTCDGYGTAPGTHPVAGDSQDCPACLGDGVCPGCHGTGIPCTATTPMETSCH' A
#
# COMPACT_ATOMS: atom_id res chain seq x y z
N MET A 1 -0.53 -2.05 -26.79
CA MET A 1 0.07 -1.45 -25.59
C MET A 1 -0.91 -1.68 -24.47
N SER A 2 -0.65 -2.64 -23.58
CA SER A 2 -1.52 -2.86 -22.42
C SER A 2 -1.32 -1.68 -21.48
N THR A 3 -2.31 -0.79 -21.41
CA THR A 3 -2.31 0.32 -20.46
C THR A 3 -2.58 -0.25 -19.09
N THR A 4 -1.54 -0.73 -18.42
CA THR A 4 -1.60 -1.03 -16.98
C THR A 4 -1.85 0.30 -16.29
N THR A 5 -3.10 0.57 -15.93
CA THR A 5 -3.43 1.71 -15.09
C THR A 5 -2.73 1.48 -13.76
N VAL A 6 -1.69 2.25 -13.46
CA VAL A 6 -1.05 2.22 -12.14
C VAL A 6 -2.03 2.74 -11.11
N CYS A 7 -1.99 2.19 -9.90
CA CYS A 7 -2.87 2.67 -8.84
C CYS A 7 -2.46 4.11 -8.48
N PRO A 8 -3.39 5.08 -8.55
CA PRO A 8 -3.05 6.48 -8.32
C PRO A 8 -2.66 6.75 -6.86
N ASP A 9 -3.18 5.96 -5.92
CA ASP A 9 -2.92 6.12 -4.49
C ASP A 9 -1.51 5.69 -4.08
N CYS A 10 -0.91 4.74 -4.82
CA CYS A 10 0.45 4.25 -4.60
C CYS A 10 1.39 4.59 -5.76
N THR A 11 0.94 5.34 -6.77
CA THR A 11 1.63 5.59 -8.06
C THR A 11 2.28 4.36 -8.71
N GLY A 12 1.73 3.16 -8.48
CA GLY A 12 2.32 1.91 -8.96
C GLY A 12 3.33 1.23 -8.03
N SER A 13 3.68 1.85 -6.91
CA SER A 13 4.61 1.33 -5.89
C SER A 13 4.07 0.10 -5.16
N GLY A 14 2.75 0.01 -4.97
CA GLY A 14 2.14 -1.03 -4.13
C GLY A 14 2.23 -0.73 -2.62
N SER A 15 3.27 -0.02 -2.21
CA SER A 15 3.54 0.32 -0.82
C SER A 15 2.79 1.58 -0.38
N CYS A 16 2.54 1.72 0.92
CA CYS A 16 2.02 2.95 1.48
C CYS A 16 3.13 3.99 1.56
N ASP A 17 3.05 5.03 0.73
CA ASP A 17 4.06 6.10 0.64
C ASP A 17 4.20 6.89 1.96
N THR A 18 3.14 6.95 2.77
CA THR A 18 3.13 7.69 4.04
C THR A 18 4.01 7.03 5.12
N CYS A 19 4.24 5.72 5.01
CA CYS A 19 5.11 4.98 5.92
C CYS A 19 6.20 4.22 5.17
N ASP A 20 6.51 4.59 3.92
CA ASP A 20 7.51 3.92 3.07
C ASP A 20 7.38 2.38 3.03
N GLY A 21 6.16 1.86 3.16
CA GLY A 21 5.92 0.41 3.19
C GLY A 21 6.07 -0.28 4.55
N TYR A 22 6.46 0.43 5.61
CA TYR A 22 6.74 -0.17 6.93
C TYR A 22 5.48 -0.51 7.74
N GLY A 23 4.34 0.10 7.42
CA GLY A 23 3.10 -0.06 8.19
C GLY A 23 3.04 0.79 9.45
N THR A 24 4.17 1.34 9.90
CA THR A 24 4.26 2.17 11.11
C THR A 24 4.76 3.57 10.78
N ALA A 25 4.29 4.59 11.48
CA ALA A 25 4.71 5.97 11.24
C ALA A 25 6.21 6.20 11.54
N PRO A 26 7.01 6.76 10.61
CA PRO A 26 8.41 7.10 10.86
C PRO A 26 8.47 8.31 11.80
N GLY A 27 8.76 8.09 13.08
CA GLY A 27 8.93 9.17 14.06
C GLY A 27 8.35 8.91 15.45
N THR A 28 7.65 7.80 15.69
CA THR A 28 7.29 7.42 17.06
C THR A 28 8.55 6.94 17.77
N HIS A 29 9.13 7.84 18.55
CA HIS A 29 10.29 7.67 19.42
C HIS A 29 10.27 6.35 20.22
N PRO A 30 11.45 5.80 20.58
CA PRO A 30 11.61 4.47 21.18
C PRO A 30 11.18 4.46 22.65
N VAL A 31 9.89 4.53 22.90
CA VAL A 31 9.30 3.78 24.02
C VAL A 31 8.92 2.43 23.44
N ALA A 32 9.67 1.40 23.83
CA ALA A 32 9.52 0.05 23.33
C ALA A 32 8.07 -0.43 23.51
N GLY A 33 7.28 -0.41 22.43
CA GLY A 33 5.90 -0.91 22.41
C GLY A 33 4.89 -0.06 21.64
N ASP A 34 5.14 1.24 21.40
CA ASP A 34 4.15 2.16 20.81
C ASP A 34 4.50 2.56 19.37
N SER A 35 4.79 1.59 18.51
CA SER A 35 4.80 1.85 17.07
C SER A 35 3.38 2.20 16.64
N GLN A 36 3.10 3.47 16.39
CA GLN A 36 1.79 3.87 15.92
C GLN A 36 1.61 3.34 14.50
N ASP A 37 0.55 2.55 14.29
CA ASP A 37 0.12 2.14 12.97
C ASP A 37 -0.02 3.37 12.08
N CYS A 38 0.52 3.28 10.86
CA CYS A 38 0.38 4.35 9.90
C CYS A 38 -1.11 4.44 9.52
N PRO A 39 -1.80 5.56 9.81
CA PRO A 39 -3.24 5.67 9.60
C PRO A 39 -3.62 5.62 8.11
N ALA A 40 -2.66 5.86 7.20
CA ALA A 40 -2.88 5.78 5.76
C ALA A 40 -2.98 4.34 5.24
N CYS A 41 -2.38 3.38 5.93
CA CYS A 41 -2.46 1.94 5.60
C CYS A 41 -2.89 1.07 6.76
N LEU A 42 -3.40 1.67 7.85
CA LEU A 42 -3.91 1.00 9.04
C LEU A 42 -2.94 -0.03 9.66
N GLY A 43 -1.63 0.14 9.50
CA GLY A 43 -0.64 -0.81 10.01
C GLY A 43 -0.12 -1.81 8.97
N ASP A 44 -0.79 -1.97 7.83
CA ASP A 44 -0.46 -3.03 6.87
C ASP A 44 0.80 -2.72 6.04
N GLY A 45 1.18 -1.44 5.93
CA GLY A 45 2.32 -1.00 5.11
C GLY A 45 2.06 -1.04 3.60
N VAL A 46 1.00 -1.69 3.16
CA VAL A 46 0.59 -1.70 1.75
C VAL A 46 -0.41 -0.59 1.47
N CYS A 47 -0.45 -0.14 0.22
CA CYS A 47 -1.47 0.82 -0.17
C CYS A 47 -2.83 0.12 -0.29
N PRO A 48 -3.89 0.62 0.38
CA PRO A 48 -5.19 -0.04 0.43
C PRO A 48 -5.92 -0.03 -0.91
N GLY A 49 -5.62 0.90 -1.82
CA GLY A 49 -6.24 0.95 -3.15
C GLY A 49 -5.71 -0.13 -4.11
N CYS A 50 -4.50 -0.63 -3.86
CA CYS A 50 -3.81 -1.62 -4.70
C CYS A 50 -3.43 -2.91 -3.95
N HIS A 51 -3.65 -2.98 -2.63
CA HIS A 51 -3.27 -4.11 -1.75
C HIS A 51 -1.83 -4.61 -1.97
N GLY A 52 -0.87 -3.70 -2.21
CA GLY A 52 0.53 -4.11 -2.45
C GLY A 52 0.88 -4.40 -3.91
N THR A 53 -0.09 -4.48 -4.82
CA THR A 53 0.15 -4.91 -6.21
C THR A 53 0.64 -3.79 -7.14
N GLY A 54 0.47 -2.53 -6.73
CA GLY A 54 0.74 -1.36 -7.60
C GLY A 54 -0.32 -1.13 -8.68
N ILE A 55 -1.32 -2.00 -8.80
CA ILE A 55 -2.36 -1.94 -9.82
C ILE A 55 -3.72 -1.86 -9.09
N PRO A 56 -4.65 -0.98 -9.50
CA PRO A 56 -5.93 -0.88 -8.83
C PRO A 56 -6.75 -2.14 -9.09
N CYS A 57 -7.46 -2.64 -8.07
CA CYS A 57 -8.24 -3.88 -8.17
C CYS A 57 -9.35 -3.84 -9.24
N THR A 58 -9.72 -2.66 -9.74
CA THR A 58 -10.68 -2.48 -10.83
C THR A 58 -10.06 -2.60 -12.22
N ALA A 59 -8.72 -2.63 -12.34
CA ALA A 59 -8.03 -2.87 -13.60
C ALA A 59 -8.31 -4.30 -14.06
N THR A 60 -9.29 -4.40 -14.95
CA THR A 60 -9.91 -5.63 -15.42
C THR A 60 -8.96 -6.37 -16.36
N THR A 61 -7.86 -6.93 -15.85
CA THR A 61 -7.12 -7.99 -16.54
C THR A 61 -7.46 -9.32 -15.88
N PRO A 62 -8.13 -10.24 -16.61
CA PRO A 62 -8.46 -11.57 -16.11
C PRO A 62 -7.22 -12.46 -16.19
N MET A 63 -6.26 -12.23 -15.32
CA MET A 63 -5.18 -13.17 -15.01
C MET A 63 -4.57 -12.68 -13.70
N GLU A 64 -4.62 -13.51 -12.67
CA GLU A 64 -4.09 -13.27 -11.32
C GLU A 64 -4.96 -12.38 -10.42
N THR A 65 -6.02 -13.01 -9.91
CA THR A 65 -6.35 -13.05 -8.47
C THR A 65 -5.26 -12.47 -7.57
N SER A 66 -5.35 -11.21 -7.14
CA SER A 66 -4.46 -10.70 -6.07
C SER A 66 -5.02 -9.51 -5.29
N CYS A 67 -6.33 -9.25 -5.33
CA CYS A 67 -6.99 -8.51 -4.26
C CYS A 67 -7.88 -9.53 -3.54
N HIS A 68 -7.32 -10.24 -2.56
CA HIS A 68 -8.05 -11.18 -1.71
C HIS A 68 -8.15 -10.65 -0.28
#